data_AF-A0A182S5H7-F1
#
_entry.id   AF-A0A182S5H7-F1
#
_cell.length_a   1.000
_cell.length_b   1.000
_cell.length_c   1.000
_cell.angle_alpha   90.00
_cell.angle_beta   90.00
_cell.angle_gamma   90.00
#
_symmetry.space_group_name_H-M   'P 1'
#
loop_
_entity.id
_entity.type
_entity.pdbx_description
1 polymer ?
#
loop_
_entity_poly.entity_id
_entity_poly.type
_entity_poly.pdbx_seq_one_letter_code
_entity_poly.pdbx_strand_id
1 'polypeptide(L)'
;MTAYIEFEISEGAYEVSCPDAMCPAQGIITIAEITALASSSLVEKHHRYRLNREVELDRFRTWCPKAGCETICLVGAAEQQAGQAGTNQTGSAVCPDRIVPLSPSSSSMPSPCAVHCPTCREDFCSGCKKAVSFDFEFAGYGFL
;
A
#
# COMPACT_ATOMS: atom_id res chain seq x y z
N MET A 1 -10.53 -25.96 17.99
CA MET A 1 -9.63 -25.30 17.04
C MET A 1 -10.37 -24.29 16.15
N THR A 2 -11.43 -24.69 15.43
CA THR A 2 -12.23 -23.78 14.58
C THR A 2 -12.64 -22.47 15.25
N ALA A 3 -13.32 -22.53 16.41
CA ALA A 3 -13.81 -21.32 17.09
C ALA A 3 -12.69 -20.32 17.46
N TYR A 4 -11.48 -20.81 17.73
CA TYR A 4 -10.32 -19.94 18.00
C TYR A 4 -9.88 -19.21 16.72
N ILE A 5 -9.72 -19.94 15.62
CA ILE A 5 -9.34 -19.34 14.32
C ILE A 5 -10.40 -18.32 13.87
N GLU A 6 -11.68 -18.67 13.97
CA GLU A 6 -12.76 -17.77 13.57
C GLU A 6 -12.80 -16.49 14.41
N PHE A 7 -12.55 -16.61 15.71
CA PHE A 7 -12.45 -15.48 16.62
C PHE A 7 -11.25 -14.57 16.28
N GLU A 8 -10.04 -15.13 16.16
CA GLU A 8 -8.83 -14.35 15.84
C GLU A 8 -8.98 -13.61 14.51
N ILE A 9 -9.53 -14.27 13.48
CA ILE A 9 -9.84 -13.61 12.20
C ILE A 9 -10.89 -12.51 12.40
N SER A 10 -11.90 -12.73 13.23
CA SER A 10 -12.94 -11.71 13.47
C SER A 10 -12.37 -10.43 14.08
N GLU A 11 -11.36 -10.55 14.93
CA GLU A 11 -10.61 -9.48 15.60
C GLU A 11 -9.55 -8.81 14.69
N GLY A 12 -9.34 -9.32 13.47
CA GLY A 12 -8.42 -8.71 12.50
C GLY A 12 -7.03 -9.34 12.42
N ALA A 13 -6.85 -10.55 12.94
CA ALA A 13 -5.57 -11.25 12.82
C ALA A 13 -5.26 -11.57 11.35
N TYR A 14 -4.10 -11.11 10.88
CA TYR A 14 -3.54 -11.48 9.58
C TYR A 14 -2.60 -12.70 9.67
N GLU A 15 -2.15 -13.03 10.89
CA GLU A 15 -1.40 -14.24 11.24
C GLU A 15 -2.01 -14.82 12.51
N VAL A 16 -2.40 -16.10 12.47
CA VAL A 16 -3.01 -16.79 13.61
C VAL A 16 -2.00 -17.79 14.15
N SER A 17 -1.59 -17.66 15.40
CA SER A 17 -0.66 -18.62 16.04
C SER A 17 -1.39 -19.87 16.51
N CYS A 18 -0.73 -21.02 16.56
CA CYS A 18 -1.29 -22.20 17.22
C CYS A 18 -1.51 -21.90 18.72
N PRO A 19 -2.72 -22.14 19.27
CA PRO A 19 -3.01 -21.86 20.68
C PRO A 19 -2.44 -22.90 21.64
N ASP A 20 -1.95 -24.04 21.14
CA ASP A 20 -1.38 -25.10 21.95
C ASP A 20 0.12 -24.86 22.14
N ALA A 21 0.51 -24.54 23.38
CA ALA A 21 1.89 -24.28 23.77
C ALA A 21 2.80 -25.51 23.69
N MET A 22 2.23 -26.72 23.65
CA MET A 22 2.95 -28.00 23.54
C MET A 22 2.91 -28.58 22.13
N CYS A 23 2.38 -27.84 21.15
CA CYS A 23 2.30 -28.30 19.78
C CYS A 23 3.72 -28.49 19.21
N PRO A 24 4.11 -29.70 18.78
CA PRO A 24 5.45 -29.93 18.26
C PRO A 24 5.73 -29.13 16.98
N ALA A 25 4.68 -28.73 16.26
CA ALA A 25 4.75 -27.90 15.05
C ALA A 25 4.77 -26.39 15.34
N GLN A 26 4.66 -25.96 16.62
CA GLN A 26 4.65 -24.58 17.14
C GLN A 26 4.83 -23.51 16.05
N GLY A 27 3.76 -22.80 15.69
CA GLY A 27 3.85 -21.91 14.54
C GLY A 27 2.56 -21.21 14.16
N ILE A 28 2.62 -20.52 13.02
CA ILE A 28 1.50 -19.82 12.42
C ILE A 28 0.65 -20.82 11.64
N ILE A 29 -0.66 -20.81 11.90
CA ILE A 29 -1.65 -21.62 11.18
C ILE A 29 -1.62 -21.22 9.71
N THR A 30 -1.46 -22.21 8.84
CA THR A 30 -1.34 -22.01 7.40
C THR A 30 -2.68 -21.64 6.77
N ILE A 31 -2.64 -21.06 5.56
CA ILE A 31 -3.86 -20.70 4.82
C ILE A 31 -4.69 -21.95 4.48
N ALA A 32 -4.04 -23.08 4.21
CA ALA A 32 -4.73 -24.34 3.94
C ALA A 32 -5.53 -24.80 5.17
N GLU A 33 -4.94 -24.70 6.37
CA GLU A 33 -5.62 -25.04 7.63
C GLU A 33 -6.75 -24.06 7.93
N ILE A 34 -6.55 -22.77 7.73
CA ILE A 34 -7.60 -21.76 7.90
C ILE A 34 -8.76 -22.03 6.94
N THR A 35 -8.48 -22.36 5.68
CA THR A 35 -9.50 -22.68 4.66
C THR A 35 -10.27 -23.95 5.01
N ALA A 36 -9.62 -24.93 5.63
CA ALA A 36 -10.27 -26.16 6.06
C ALA A 36 -11.13 -25.98 7.33
N LEU A 37 -10.79 -25.02 8.19
CA LEU A 37 -11.38 -24.88 9.52
C LEU A 37 -12.38 -23.72 9.65
N ALA A 38 -12.29 -22.67 8.84
CA ALA A 38 -13.15 -21.49 8.91
C ALA A 38 -14.11 -21.39 7.73
N SER A 39 -15.21 -20.64 7.90
CA SER A 39 -16.14 -20.32 6.81
C SER A 39 -15.48 -19.54 5.67
N SER A 40 -15.95 -19.72 4.44
CA SER A 40 -15.43 -19.00 3.25
C SER A 40 -15.44 -17.48 3.40
N SER A 41 -16.43 -16.92 4.10
CA SER A 41 -16.49 -15.49 4.42
C SER A 41 -15.37 -15.03 5.33
N LEU A 42 -14.98 -15.84 6.32
CA LEU A 42 -13.85 -15.52 7.21
C LEU A 42 -12.51 -15.74 6.52
N VAL A 43 -12.39 -16.75 5.67
CA VAL A 43 -11.20 -16.96 4.84
C VAL A 43 -10.94 -15.75 3.94
N GLU A 44 -11.97 -15.24 3.26
CA GLU A 44 -11.87 -14.02 2.44
C GLU A 44 -11.46 -12.79 3.29
N LYS A 45 -12.08 -12.64 4.46
CA LYS A 45 -11.75 -11.57 5.41
C LYS A 45 -10.29 -11.65 5.87
N HIS A 46 -9.79 -12.85 6.17
CA HIS A 46 -8.39 -13.09 6.52
C HIS A 46 -7.44 -12.79 5.35
N HIS A 47 -7.76 -13.20 4.12
CA HIS A 47 -6.98 -12.82 2.94
C HIS A 47 -6.87 -11.31 2.79
N ARG A 48 -7.98 -10.59 3.01
CA ARG A 48 -7.99 -9.13 2.98
C ARG A 48 -7.12 -8.51 4.06
N TYR A 49 -7.11 -9.06 5.28
CA TYR A 49 -6.20 -8.58 6.33
C TYR A 49 -4.73 -8.78 5.99
N ARG A 50 -4.37 -9.93 5.42
CA ARG A 50 -2.99 -10.18 4.95
C ARG A 50 -2.58 -9.20 3.87
N LEU A 51 -3.43 -9.00 2.86
CA LEU A 51 -3.14 -8.06 1.78
C LEU A 51 -3.06 -6.60 2.28
N ASN A 52 -3.94 -6.20 3.21
CA ASN A 52 -3.89 -4.88 3.82
C ASN A 52 -2.57 -4.66 4.55
N ARG A 53 -2.09 -5.67 5.29
CA ARG A 53 -0.80 -5.63 5.98
C ARG A 53 0.37 -5.55 5.00
N GLU A 54 0.33 -6.32 3.92
CA GLU A 54 1.36 -6.28 2.87
C GLU A 54 1.43 -4.88 2.21
N VAL A 55 0.28 -4.27 1.91
CA VAL A 55 0.22 -2.92 1.32
C VAL A 55 0.65 -1.84 2.32
N GLU A 56 0.35 -2.00 3.61
CA GLU A 56 0.81 -1.07 4.66
C GLU A 56 2.34 -1.09 4.81
N LEU A 57 2.95 -2.28 4.68
CA LEU A 57 4.40 -2.45 4.81
C LEU A 57 5.16 -2.07 3.53
N ASP A 58 4.54 -2.20 2.35
CA ASP A 58 5.15 -1.84 1.07
C ASP A 58 4.99 -0.34 0.78
N ARG A 59 6.09 0.40 0.94
CA ARG A 59 6.20 1.83 0.65
C ARG A 59 5.81 2.21 -0.79
N PHE A 60 5.95 1.29 -1.74
CA PHE A 60 5.67 1.53 -3.15
C PHE A 60 4.25 1.15 -3.54
N ARG A 61 3.39 0.76 -2.59
CA ARG A 61 2.01 0.38 -2.84
C ARG A 61 1.05 1.20 -2.00
N THR A 62 -0.15 1.40 -2.52
CA THR A 62 -1.18 2.08 -1.76
C THR A 62 -2.59 1.75 -2.24
N TRP A 63 -3.56 1.69 -1.34
CA TRP A 63 -4.97 1.50 -1.72
C TRP A 63 -5.56 2.79 -2.30
N CYS A 64 -6.32 2.65 -3.38
CA CYS A 64 -7.15 3.72 -3.91
C CYS A 64 -8.20 4.14 -2.86
N PRO A 65 -8.30 5.44 -2.52
CA PRO A 65 -9.23 5.92 -1.50
C PRO A 65 -10.70 5.97 -1.97
N LYS A 66 -10.95 5.78 -3.28
CA LYS A 66 -12.29 5.80 -3.83
C LYS A 66 -13.11 4.62 -3.31
N ALA A 67 -14.26 4.92 -2.71
CA ALA A 67 -15.19 3.91 -2.21
C ALA A 67 -15.55 2.89 -3.31
N GLY A 68 -15.37 1.61 -3.00
CA GLY A 68 -15.66 0.51 -3.91
C GLY A 68 -14.62 0.27 -5.03
N CYS A 69 -13.55 1.07 -5.13
CA CYS A 69 -12.49 0.82 -6.12
C CYS A 69 -11.46 -0.19 -5.60
N GLU A 70 -10.99 0.01 -4.36
CA GLU A 70 -10.12 -0.91 -3.63
C GLU A 70 -8.95 -1.44 -4.48
N THR A 71 -8.37 -0.61 -5.33
CA THR A 71 -7.27 -1.02 -6.21
C THR A 71 -5.94 -0.66 -5.57
N ILE A 72 -4.99 -1.59 -5.59
CA ILE A 72 -3.61 -1.32 -5.16
C ILE A 72 -2.89 -0.57 -6.30
N CYS A 73 -2.46 0.64 -6.01
CA CYS A 73 -1.76 1.54 -6.93
C CYS A 73 -0.28 1.63 -6.57
N LEU A 74 0.59 1.88 -7.55
CA LEU A 74 2.03 2.03 -7.34
C LEU A 74 2.38 3.48 -6.97
N VAL A 75 3.10 3.68 -5.88
CA VAL A 75 3.60 4.98 -5.43
C VAL A 75 4.95 5.25 -6.08
N GLY A 76 5.06 6.34 -6.84
CA GLY A 76 6.29 6.73 -7.54
C GLY A 76 6.43 6.21 -8.97
N ALA A 77 5.38 5.62 -9.55
CA ALA A 77 5.37 5.14 -10.94
C ALA A 77 4.99 6.24 -11.96
N ALA A 78 5.35 7.49 -11.70
CA ALA A 78 5.19 8.59 -12.65
C ALA A 78 6.28 8.53 -13.74
N GLU A 79 6.36 7.42 -14.50
CA GLU A 79 6.97 7.40 -15.86
C GLU A 79 6.73 6.09 -16.65
N GLN A 80 5.74 5.24 -16.35
CA GLN A 80 5.60 3.98 -17.11
C GLN A 80 4.15 3.66 -17.45
N GLN A 81 3.54 4.46 -18.32
CA GLN A 81 2.50 4.01 -19.26
C GLN A 81 2.29 5.03 -20.40
N ALA A 82 3.22 5.02 -21.36
CA ALA A 82 2.95 5.38 -22.76
C ALA A 82 3.88 4.58 -23.68
N GLY A 83 3.33 3.62 -24.40
CA GLY A 83 4.04 2.93 -25.48
C GLY A 83 4.24 3.85 -26.69
N GLN A 84 5.51 4.16 -26.97
CA GLN A 84 6.17 4.34 -28.29
C GLN A 84 5.52 5.23 -29.38
N ALA A 85 6.17 6.37 -29.67
CA ALA A 85 6.93 6.65 -30.91
C ALA A 85 6.92 8.16 -31.26
N GLY A 86 8.10 8.79 -31.34
CA GLY A 86 8.25 10.12 -31.95
C GLY A 86 9.23 11.06 -31.26
N THR A 87 10.46 11.08 -31.79
CA THR A 87 11.50 12.11 -31.75
C THR A 87 11.24 13.45 -31.04
N ASN A 88 12.29 13.86 -30.31
CA ASN A 88 12.76 15.24 -30.13
C ASN A 88 12.05 16.17 -29.14
N GLN A 89 12.79 16.45 -28.06
CA GLN A 89 12.99 17.76 -27.40
C GLN A 89 12.25 18.02 -26.08
N THR A 90 13.09 18.06 -25.05
CA THR A 90 13.18 19.15 -24.05
C THR A 90 11.92 19.47 -23.25
N GLY A 91 11.81 18.81 -22.10
CA GLY A 91 10.85 19.15 -21.05
C GLY A 91 11.19 18.45 -19.74
N SER A 92 12.46 18.52 -19.33
CA SER A 92 12.90 18.05 -18.02
C SER A 92 12.18 18.84 -16.93
N ALA A 93 11.19 18.24 -16.28
CA ALA A 93 10.83 18.56 -14.91
C ALA A 93 11.94 18.05 -13.98
N VAL A 94 13.12 18.66 -14.12
CA VAL A 94 14.20 18.59 -13.15
C VAL A 94 13.88 19.66 -12.13
N CYS A 95 13.50 19.26 -10.92
CA CYS A 95 13.54 20.14 -9.77
C CYS A 95 14.98 20.68 -9.63
N PRO A 96 15.19 22.01 -9.56
CA PRO A 96 16.51 22.53 -9.31
C PRO A 96 16.81 22.30 -7.83
N ASP A 97 17.86 21.54 -7.53
CA ASP A 97 18.93 22.14 -6.75
C ASP A 97 20.25 21.39 -6.98
N ARG A 98 21.24 22.16 -7.41
CA ARG A 98 22.60 21.72 -7.61
C ARG A 98 23.33 22.07 -6.32
N ILE A 99 23.80 21.07 -5.58
CA ILE A 99 25.12 20.96 -4.92
C ILE A 99 25.07 19.81 -3.90
N VAL A 100 25.96 18.83 -4.09
CA VAL A 100 26.27 17.79 -3.11
C VAL A 100 27.08 18.45 -1.98
N PRO A 101 26.69 18.22 -0.72
CA PRO A 101 27.70 17.83 0.26
C PRO A 101 27.29 16.53 0.95
N LEU A 102 28.28 15.63 1.06
CA LEU A 102 28.19 14.40 1.82
C LEU A 102 27.93 14.73 3.30
N SER A 103 26.88 14.15 3.89
CA SER A 103 26.77 13.88 5.33
C SER A 103 25.77 12.75 5.60
N PRO A 104 26.12 11.74 6.42
CA PRO A 104 25.29 10.57 6.68
C PRO A 104 24.36 10.84 7.86
N SER A 105 23.05 10.93 7.62
CA SER A 105 22.01 10.83 8.65
C SER A 105 20.71 10.44 7.95
N SER A 106 20.56 9.14 7.78
CA SER A 106 19.53 8.47 7.00
C SER A 106 18.18 8.49 7.72
N SER A 107 17.30 9.41 7.36
CA SER A 107 15.87 9.36 7.71
C SER A 107 15.03 10.20 6.74
N SER A 108 15.25 10.02 5.43
CA SER A 108 14.38 10.63 4.42
C SER A 108 13.07 9.84 4.32
N MET A 109 12.04 10.31 5.03
CA MET A 109 10.66 9.93 4.74
C MET A 109 10.34 10.27 3.28
N PRO A 110 9.52 9.46 2.58
CA PRO A 110 9.23 9.68 1.18
C PRO A 110 8.41 10.94 1.09
N SER A 111 8.80 11.87 0.22
CA SER A 111 7.96 13.01 -0.12
C SER A 111 6.62 12.49 -0.64
N PRO A 112 5.48 13.08 -0.23
CA PRO A 112 4.18 12.71 -0.77
C PRO A 112 4.15 12.97 -2.28
N CYS A 113 3.64 12.01 -3.04
CA CYS A 113 3.56 12.09 -4.50
C CYS A 113 2.11 11.88 -4.97
N ALA A 114 1.78 12.42 -6.13
CA ALA A 114 0.54 12.07 -6.83
C ALA A 114 0.61 10.63 -7.35
N VAL A 115 -0.50 9.90 -7.21
CA VAL A 115 -0.66 8.51 -7.61
C VAL A 115 -1.88 8.41 -8.52
N HIS A 116 -1.72 7.80 -9.68
CA HIS A 116 -2.80 7.53 -10.62
C HIS A 116 -3.41 6.14 -10.37
N CYS A 117 -4.72 6.05 -10.20
CA CYS A 117 -5.40 4.76 -10.09
C CYS A 117 -5.78 4.22 -11.49
N PRO A 118 -5.27 3.05 -11.92
CA PRO A 118 -5.59 2.50 -13.25
C PRO A 118 -7.04 2.02 -13.38
N THR A 119 -7.73 1.76 -12.26
CA THR A 119 -9.09 1.23 -12.24
C THR A 119 -10.13 2.34 -12.35
N CYS A 120 -10.06 3.36 -11.48
CA CYS A 120 -11.05 4.44 -11.45
C CYS A 120 -10.60 5.73 -12.14
N ARG A 121 -9.34 5.80 -12.62
CA ARG A 121 -8.70 6.94 -13.29
C ARG A 121 -8.63 8.22 -12.46
N GLU A 122 -8.68 8.09 -11.14
CA GLU A 122 -8.63 9.20 -10.20
C GLU A 122 -7.22 9.35 -9.64
N ASP A 123 -6.74 10.59 -9.57
CA ASP A 123 -5.43 10.92 -9.02
C ASP A 123 -5.56 11.33 -7.55
N PHE A 124 -4.66 10.83 -6.71
CA PHE A 124 -4.68 11.12 -5.27
C PHE A 124 -3.29 11.23 -4.68
N CYS A 125 -3.20 11.94 -3.54
CA CYS A 125 -1.95 12.08 -2.80
C CYS A 125 -1.65 10.79 -2.01
N SER A 126 -0.45 10.22 -2.18
CA SER A 126 -0.01 9.02 -1.47
C SER A 126 -0.02 9.19 0.06
N GLY A 127 0.21 10.41 0.56
CA GLY A 127 0.20 10.74 1.99
C GLY A 127 -1.21 11.02 2.53
N CYS A 128 -1.92 11.99 1.95
CA CYS A 128 -3.18 12.48 2.51
C CYS A 128 -4.44 11.73 2.03
N LYS A 129 -4.32 10.85 1.02
CA LYS A 129 -5.44 10.11 0.40
C LYS A 129 -6.56 10.98 -0.20
N LYS A 130 -6.35 12.30 -0.31
CA LYS A 130 -7.27 13.23 -0.96
C LYS A 130 -7.05 13.22 -2.46
N ALA A 131 -8.12 13.45 -3.21
CA ALA A 131 -8.05 13.70 -4.64
C ALA A 131 -7.15 14.90 -4.88
N VAL A 132 -6.20 14.75 -5.80
CA VAL A 132 -5.39 15.88 -6.28
C VAL A 132 -6.12 16.46 -7.48
N SER A 133 -7.01 17.42 -7.22
CA SER A 133 -7.51 18.27 -8.29
C SER A 133 -6.34 19.09 -8.86
N PHE A 134 -6.41 19.40 -10.16
CA PHE A 134 -5.39 20.04 -10.99
C PHE A 134 -5.07 21.51 -10.62
N ASP A 135 -5.09 21.84 -9.33
CA ASP A 135 -4.56 23.07 -8.71
C ASP A 135 -3.35 22.69 -7.83
N PHE A 136 -2.51 21.78 -8.33
CA PHE A 136 -1.25 21.38 -7.68
C PHE A 136 -0.14 22.40 -7.97
N GLU A 137 -0.41 23.68 -7.72
CA GLU A 137 0.63 24.68 -7.54
C GLU A 137 0.53 25.15 -6.09
N PHE A 138 1.58 24.88 -5.30
CA PHE A 138 1.74 25.25 -3.89
C PHE A 138 0.91 24.50 -2.83
N ALA A 139 1.36 23.29 -2.48
CA ALA A 139 1.27 22.82 -1.08
C ALA A 139 2.65 22.96 -0.40
N GLY A 140 3.26 24.13 -0.55
CA GLY A 140 4.20 24.68 0.42
C GLY A 140 3.48 25.81 1.16
N TYR A 141 3.51 25.79 2.49
CA TYR A 141 2.87 26.69 3.46
C TYR A 141 1.55 26.22 4.09
N GLY A 142 1.60 26.01 5.41
CA GLY A 142 0.44 25.79 6.25
C GLY A 142 0.70 25.16 7.62
N PHE A 143 1.88 25.32 8.22
CA PHE A 143 2.00 25.20 9.68
C PHE A 143 1.43 26.48 10.29
N LEU A 144 0.27 26.37 10.93
CA LEU A 144 -0.20 27.31 11.95
C LEU A 144 0.49 26.99 13.28
#